data_AF-A0A355U6B2-F1
#
_entry.id   AF-A0A355U6B2-F1
#
_cell.length_a   1.000
_cell.length_b   1.000
_cell.length_c   1.000
_cell.angle_alpha   90.00
_cell.angle_beta   90.00
_cell.angle_gamma   90.00
#
_symmetry.space_group_name_H-M   'P 1'
#
loop_
_entity.id
_entity.type
_entity.pdbx_description
1 polymer ?
#
loop_
_entity_poly.entity_id
_entity_poly.type
_entity_poly.pdbx_seq_one_letter_code
_entity_poly.pdbx_strand_id
1 'polypeptide(L)'
;MAGLTKEIIMRTADSLFSEEGIREVSIDDICRKLGISKKTFYQYYAQKEDLVADVVTNNVRKKKDEFDRIVKGKDIVQILKALFSMVNRKKTMVKDKRMVKDIMKYYPETFTKHAEERGKA
;
A
#
# COMPACT_ATOMS: atom_id res chain seq x y z
N MET A 1 5.59 15.34 15.59
CA MET A 1 4.56 15.89 14.68
C MET A 1 4.81 15.56 13.21
N ALA A 2 5.99 15.83 12.63
CA ALA A 2 6.25 15.58 11.19
C ALA A 2 6.07 14.11 10.72
N GLY A 3 6.54 13.13 11.50
CA GLY A 3 6.36 11.70 11.17
C GLY A 3 4.89 11.25 11.17
N LEU A 4 4.06 11.87 12.03
CA LEU A 4 2.63 11.55 12.14
C LEU A 4 1.88 12.01 10.89
N THR A 5 2.25 13.15 10.30
CA THR A 5 1.60 13.70 9.10
C THR A 5 1.91 12.88 7.85
N LYS A 6 3.16 12.45 7.65
CA LYS A 6 3.53 11.58 6.51
C LYS A 6 2.75 10.25 6.54
N GLU A 7 2.68 9.63 7.71
CA GLU A 7 1.94 8.38 7.89
C GLU A 7 0.44 8.55 7.65
N ILE A 8 -0.16 9.64 8.11
CA ILE A 8 -1.57 9.97 7.86
C ILE A 8 -1.83 10.12 6.34
N ILE A 9 -0.97 10.84 5.62
CA ILE A 9 -1.08 10.99 4.16
C ILE A 9 -1.05 9.61 3.48
N MET A 10 -0.07 8.77 3.84
CA MET A 10 0.06 7.41 3.30
C MET A 10 -1.18 6.56 3.57
N ARG A 11 -1.68 6.52 4.80
CA ARG A 11 -2.86 5.71 5.17
C ARG A 11 -4.14 6.19 4.47
N THR A 12 -4.32 7.50 4.33
CA THR A 12 -5.48 8.04 3.61
C THR A 12 -5.40 7.74 2.11
N ALA A 13 -4.21 7.86 1.52
CA ALA A 13 -3.99 7.50 0.12
C ALA A 13 -4.23 6.00 -0.11
N ASP A 14 -3.74 5.12 0.76
CA ASP A 14 -3.99 3.67 0.71
C ASP A 14 -5.50 3.34 0.65
N SER A 15 -6.29 4.02 1.49
CA SER A 15 -7.75 3.87 1.49
C SER A 15 -8.38 4.33 0.17
N LEU A 16 -8.01 5.52 -0.31
CA LEU A 16 -8.57 6.08 -1.56
C LEU A 16 -8.15 5.23 -2.77
N PHE A 17 -6.89 4.83 -2.87
CA PHE A 17 -6.38 3.98 -3.95
C PHE A 17 -7.08 2.62 -3.98
N SER A 18 -7.37 2.05 -2.81
CA SER A 18 -8.09 0.78 -2.70
C SER A 18 -9.56 0.88 -3.13
N GLU A 19 -10.17 2.07 -3.03
CA GLU A 19 -11.58 2.29 -3.34
C GLU A 19 -11.80 2.72 -4.79
N GLU A 20 -10.96 3.64 -5.27
CA GLU A 20 -11.17 4.36 -6.53
C GLU A 20 -10.16 3.93 -7.60
N GLY A 21 -8.99 3.45 -7.19
CA GLY A 21 -7.83 3.14 -8.06
C GLY A 21 -6.74 4.20 -7.94
N ILE A 22 -5.49 3.83 -8.21
CA ILE A 22 -4.36 4.75 -8.06
C ILE A 22 -4.46 5.85 -9.10
N ARG A 23 -4.85 5.52 -10.32
CA ARG A 23 -4.88 6.49 -11.42
C ARG A 23 -5.88 7.62 -11.19
N GLU A 24 -7.07 7.27 -10.70
CA GLU A 24 -8.21 8.19 -10.55
C GLU A 24 -8.03 9.17 -9.38
N VAL A 25 -7.32 8.76 -8.32
CA VAL A 25 -7.12 9.60 -7.14
C VAL A 25 -6.03 10.64 -7.40
N SER A 26 -6.36 11.93 -7.34
CA SER A 26 -5.38 13.01 -7.48
C SER A 26 -4.76 13.43 -6.13
N ILE A 27 -3.66 14.20 -6.18
CA ILE A 27 -3.10 14.85 -4.96
C ILE A 27 -4.14 15.78 -4.33
N ASP A 28 -4.98 16.44 -5.14
CA ASP A 28 -6.07 17.29 -4.67
C ASP A 28 -7.11 16.53 -3.85
N ASP A 29 -7.47 15.33 -4.28
CA ASP A 29 -8.45 14.51 -3.56
C ASP A 29 -7.92 14.08 -2.20
N ILE A 30 -6.64 13.68 -2.15
CA ILE A 30 -5.95 13.34 -0.89
C ILE A 30 -5.89 14.56 0.04
N CYS A 31 -5.48 15.72 -0.49
CA CYS A 31 -5.41 16.96 0.28
C CYS A 31 -6.77 17.38 0.84
N ARG A 32 -7.82 17.29 0.01
CA ARG A 32 -9.20 17.61 0.38
C ARG A 32 -9.73 16.67 1.44
N LYS A 33 -9.45 15.36 1.33
CA LYS A 33 -9.85 14.36 2.32
C LYS A 33 -9.20 14.61 3.69
N LEU A 34 -7.99 15.14 3.70
CA LEU A 34 -7.20 15.41 4.91
C LEU A 34 -7.37 16.83 5.47
N GLY A 35 -7.97 17.75 4.71
CA GLY A 35 -8.03 19.16 5.08
C GLY A 35 -6.67 19.86 5.08
N ILE A 36 -5.73 19.42 4.24
CA ILE A 36 -4.38 20.00 4.12
C ILE A 36 -4.19 20.71 2.78
N SER A 37 -3.22 21.62 2.70
CA SER A 37 -2.84 22.27 1.44
C SER A 37 -1.89 21.40 0.61
N LYS A 38 -1.84 21.61 -0.72
CA LYS A 38 -0.81 21.01 -1.59
C LYS A 38 0.60 21.32 -1.09
N LYS A 39 0.85 22.54 -0.61
CA LYS A 39 2.13 22.92 -0.02
C LYS A 39 2.51 21.99 1.14
N THR A 40 1.55 21.63 1.98
CA THR A 40 1.76 20.67 3.08
C THR A 40 2.04 19.27 2.55
N PHE A 41 1.31 18.80 1.54
CA PHE A 41 1.59 17.52 0.90
C PHE A 41 3.03 17.45 0.35
N TYR A 42 3.44 18.49 -0.40
CA TYR A 42 4.75 18.57 -1.03
C TYR A 42 5.92 18.72 -0.04
N GLN A 43 5.66 18.99 1.25
CA GLN A 43 6.70 18.90 2.29
C GLN A 43 7.09 17.45 2.59
N TYR A 44 6.22 16.46 2.28
CA TYR A 44 6.46 15.05 2.59
C TYR A 44 6.70 14.18 1.36
N TYR A 45 6.10 14.53 0.23
CA TYR A 45 6.18 13.80 -1.02
C TYR A 45 6.46 14.76 -2.16
N ALA A 46 7.55 14.56 -2.91
CA ALA A 46 7.89 15.43 -4.04
C ALA A 46 6.89 15.25 -5.20
N GLN A 47 6.38 14.03 -5.36
CA GLN A 47 5.43 13.66 -6.41
C GLN A 47 4.51 12.52 -5.93
N LYS A 48 3.43 12.26 -6.68
CA LYS A 48 2.44 11.21 -6.32
C LYS A 48 3.07 9.82 -6.32
N GLU A 49 4.05 9.59 -7.19
CA GLU A 49 4.77 8.34 -7.38
C GLU A 49 5.49 7.91 -6.11
N ASP A 50 6.06 8.86 -5.35
CA ASP A 50 6.73 8.57 -4.08
C ASP A 50 5.74 8.10 -3.02
N LEU A 51 4.54 8.69 -3.00
CA LEU A 51 3.44 8.26 -2.12
C LEU A 51 2.92 6.88 -2.53
N VAL A 52 2.76 6.63 -3.83
CA VAL A 52 2.37 5.31 -4.34
C VAL A 52 3.39 4.26 -3.92
N ALA A 53 4.68 4.54 -4.05
CA ALA A 53 5.75 3.64 -3.61
C ALA A 53 5.60 3.31 -2.11
N ASP A 54 5.50 4.32 -1.24
CA ASP A 54 5.33 4.13 0.21
C ASP A 54 4.09 3.30 0.56
N VAL A 55 2.97 3.52 -0.13
CA VAL A 55 1.74 2.73 0.06
C VAL A 55 1.96 1.27 -0.33
N VAL A 56 2.51 1.01 -1.51
CA VAL A 56 2.80 -0.35 -1.99
C VAL A 56 3.76 -1.07 -1.04
N THR A 57 4.82 -0.40 -0.61
CA THR A 57 5.78 -0.86 0.41
C THR A 57 5.09 -1.36 1.65
N ASN A 58 4.24 -0.51 2.22
CA ASN A 58 3.56 -0.76 3.47
C ASN A 58 2.58 -1.93 3.32
N ASN A 59 1.92 -2.05 2.18
CA ASN A 59 1.01 -3.14 1.89
C ASN A 59 1.74 -4.48 1.73
N VAL A 60 2.86 -4.50 0.99
CA VAL A 60 3.72 -5.70 0.87
C VAL A 60 4.25 -6.12 2.23
N ARG A 61 4.73 -5.16 3.05
CA ARG A 61 5.19 -5.44 4.41
C ARG A 61 4.08 -6.03 5.28
N LYS A 62 2.89 -5.42 5.32
CA LYS A 62 1.74 -5.94 6.08
C LYS A 62 1.36 -7.35 5.66
N LYS A 63 1.37 -7.65 4.36
CA LYS A 63 1.09 -9.00 3.84
C LYS A 63 2.15 -10.01 4.24
N LYS A 64 3.43 -9.63 4.21
CA LYS A 64 4.53 -10.45 4.72
C LYS A 64 4.37 -10.72 6.22
N ASP A 65 4.13 -9.70 7.03
CA ASP A 65 3.95 -9.85 8.47
C ASP A 65 2.73 -10.73 8.80
N GLU A 66 1.63 -10.60 8.03
CA GLU A 66 0.46 -11.47 8.15
C GLU A 66 0.80 -12.93 7.79
N PHE A 67 1.52 -13.14 6.70
CA PHE A 67 1.98 -14.46 6.29
C PHE A 67 2.89 -15.11 7.32
N ASP A 68 3.89 -14.38 7.83
CA ASP A 68 4.81 -14.85 8.86
C ASP A 68 4.05 -15.26 10.14
N ARG A 69 3.01 -14.50 10.53
CA ARG A 69 2.11 -14.86 11.65
C ARG A 69 1.28 -16.11 11.37
N ILE A 70 0.88 -16.33 10.12
CA ILE A 70 0.11 -17.52 9.73
C ILE A 70 0.99 -18.77 9.81
N VAL A 71 2.25 -18.68 9.38
CA VAL A 71 3.18 -19.80 9.32
C VAL A 71 3.82 -20.12 10.67
N LYS A 72 4.08 -19.09 11.50
CA LYS A 72 4.82 -19.25 12.75
C LYS A 72 4.17 -20.28 13.69
N GLY A 73 4.91 -21.35 13.98
CA GLY A 73 4.51 -22.38 14.94
C GLY A 73 3.38 -23.28 14.47
N LYS A 74 3.08 -23.32 13.16
CA LYS A 74 2.00 -24.15 12.60
C LYS A 74 2.53 -25.24 11.68
N ASP A 75 1.85 -26.39 11.65
CA ASP A 75 2.10 -27.43 10.68
C ASP A 75 1.50 -27.10 9.29
N ILE A 76 1.88 -27.88 8.28
CA ILE A 76 1.44 -27.66 6.89
C ILE A 76 -0.09 -27.73 6.73
N VAL A 77 -0.79 -28.58 7.50
CA VAL A 77 -2.24 -28.72 7.41
C VAL A 77 -2.92 -27.48 7.99
N GLN A 78 -2.41 -26.96 9.10
CA GLN A 78 -2.88 -25.71 9.72
C GLN A 78 -2.61 -24.49 8.83
N ILE A 79 -1.46 -24.44 8.17
CA ILE A 79 -1.13 -23.40 7.20
C ILE A 79 -2.11 -23.46 6.02
N LEU A 80 -2.33 -24.64 5.43
CA LEU A 80 -3.25 -24.82 4.31
C LEU A 80 -4.68 -24.40 4.68
N LYS A 81 -5.18 -24.79 5.86
CA LYS A 81 -6.49 -24.36 6.37
C LYS A 81 -6.57 -22.83 6.49
N ALA A 82 -5.53 -22.19 7.01
CA ALA A 82 -5.48 -20.73 7.13
C ALA A 82 -5.49 -20.05 5.74
N LEU A 83 -4.68 -20.54 4.79
CA LEU A 83 -4.65 -20.00 3.42
C LEU A 83 -5.99 -20.15 2.70
N PHE A 84 -6.65 -21.31 2.79
CA PHE A 84 -7.99 -21.51 2.23
C PHE A 84 -9.02 -20.52 2.81
N SER A 85 -8.94 -20.21 4.10
CA SER A 85 -9.82 -19.23 4.72
C SER A 85 -9.61 -17.79 4.22
N MET A 86 -8.41 -17.46 3.73
CA MET A 86 -8.08 -16.14 3.16
C MET A 86 -8.66 -15.98 1.75
N VAL A 87 -8.60 -17.02 0.91
CA VAL A 87 -9.15 -17.00 -0.46
C VAL A 87 -10.66 -16.78 -0.45
N ASN A 88 -11.37 -17.25 0.58
CA ASN A 88 -12.82 -17.09 0.71
C ASN A 88 -13.27 -15.68 1.14
N ARG A 89 -12.36 -14.77 1.52
CA ARG A 89 -12.68 -13.35 1.77
C ARG A 89 -12.76 -12.58 0.45
N LYS A 90 -13.88 -12.72 -0.28
CA LYS A 90 -14.10 -12.10 -1.60
C LYS A 90 -13.92 -10.57 -1.66
N LYS A 91 -14.08 -9.85 -0.53
CA LYS A 91 -14.03 -8.36 -0.48
C LYS A 91 -12.64 -7.76 -0.67
N THR A 92 -11.57 -8.44 -0.27
CA THR A 92 -10.18 -7.92 -0.39
C THR A 92 -9.64 -8.07 -1.81
N MET A 93 -9.94 -9.17 -2.49
CA MET A 93 -9.41 -9.50 -3.82
C MET A 93 -9.82 -8.51 -4.94
N VAL A 94 -11.02 -7.94 -4.89
CA VAL A 94 -11.51 -7.03 -5.97
C VAL A 94 -10.81 -5.66 -5.90
N LYS A 95 -10.66 -5.10 -4.70
CA LYS A 95 -9.96 -3.83 -4.46
C LYS A 95 -8.47 -3.97 -4.81
N ASP A 96 -7.85 -5.06 -4.35
CA ASP A 96 -6.47 -5.39 -4.67
C ASP A 96 -6.26 -5.50 -6.19
N LYS A 97 -7.21 -6.08 -6.94
CA LYS A 97 -7.07 -6.27 -8.40
C LYS A 97 -6.99 -4.96 -9.18
N ARG A 98 -7.75 -3.93 -8.82
CA ARG A 98 -7.69 -2.62 -9.51
C ARG A 98 -6.38 -1.91 -9.20
N MET A 99 -6.00 -1.87 -7.93
CA MET A 99 -4.75 -1.26 -7.49
C MET A 99 -3.53 -1.96 -8.12
N VAL A 100 -3.50 -3.28 -8.08
CA VAL A 100 -2.45 -4.12 -8.69
C VAL A 100 -2.37 -3.90 -10.20
N LYS A 101 -3.51 -3.76 -10.90
CA LYS A 101 -3.52 -3.41 -12.33
C LYS A 101 -2.89 -2.04 -12.59
N ASP A 102 -3.22 -1.03 -11.79
CA ASP A 102 -2.66 0.31 -11.95
C ASP A 102 -1.15 0.32 -11.65
N ILE A 103 -0.70 -0.40 -10.61
CA ILE A 103 0.72 -0.50 -10.29
C ILE A 103 1.47 -1.15 -11.46
N MET A 104 1.00 -2.30 -11.95
CA MET A 104 1.66 -2.99 -13.08
C MET A 104 1.71 -2.15 -14.35
N LYS A 105 0.69 -1.32 -14.60
CA LYS A 105 0.59 -0.56 -15.85
C LYS A 105 1.27 0.80 -15.81
N TYR A 106 1.24 1.49 -14.68
CA TYR A 106 1.65 2.90 -14.58
C TYR A 106 2.76 3.15 -13.56
N TYR A 107 3.00 2.21 -12.65
CA TYR A 107 4.02 2.34 -11.61
C TYR A 107 4.92 1.09 -11.51
N PRO A 108 5.40 0.49 -12.62
CA PRO A 108 6.18 -0.76 -12.56
C PRO A 108 7.47 -0.59 -11.75
N GLU A 109 8.09 0.59 -11.82
CA GLU A 109 9.35 0.91 -11.13
C GLU A 109 9.22 0.99 -9.61
N THR A 110 8.00 1.10 -9.08
CA THR A 110 7.78 1.07 -7.62
C THR A 110 8.12 -0.28 -7.01
N PHE A 111 8.11 -1.35 -7.81
CA PHE A 111 8.64 -2.66 -7.40
C PHE A 111 10.18 -2.68 -7.39
N THR A 112 10.84 -1.95 -8.31
CA THR A 112 12.30 -1.92 -8.48
C THR A 112 12.99 -1.11 -7.38
N LYS A 113 12.46 0.07 -7.04
CA LYS A 113 13.00 0.94 -5.96
C LYS A 113 13.05 0.22 -4.60
N HIS A 114 12.16 -0.76 -4.41
CA HIS A 114 12.04 -1.61 -3.23
C HIS A 114 13.11 -2.70 -3.08
N ALA A 115 13.71 -3.15 -4.20
CA ALA A 115 14.80 -4.11 -4.16
C ALA A 115 16.14 -3.42 -3.81
N GLU A 116 16.33 -2.17 -4.20
CA GLU A 116 17.63 -1.49 -4.14
C GLU A 116 17.89 -0.74 -2.83
N GLU A 117 16.88 -0.14 -2.20
CA GLU A 117 17.06 0.64 -0.96
C GLU A 117 17.35 -0.25 0.28
N ARG A 118 17.02 -1.55 0.23
CA ARG A 118 17.28 -2.51 1.32
C ARG A 118 18.65 -3.20 1.27
N GLY A 119 19.45 -2.96 0.23
CA GLY A 119 20.84 -3.43 0.17
C GLY A 119 21.84 -2.51 0.87
N LYS A 120 21.40 -1.38 1.43
CA LYS A 120 22.25 -0.32 2.01
C LYS A 120 22.01 -0.04 3.49
N ALA A 121 21.22 -0.86 4.18
CA ALA A 121 20.94 -0.73 5.63
C ALA A 121 21.42 -1.97 6.38
#